data_AF-A0A1H1KUC7-F1
#
_entry.id   AF-A0A1H1KUC7-F1
#
_cell.length_a   1.000
_cell.length_b   1.000
_cell.length_c   1.000
_cell.angle_alpha   90.00
_cell.angle_beta   90.00
_cell.angle_gamma   90.00
#
_symmetry.space_group_name_H-M   'P 1'
#
loop_
_entity.id
_entity.type
_entity.pdbx_description
1 polymer ?
#
loop_
_entity_poly.entity_id
_entity_poly.type
_entity_poly.pdbx_seq_one_letter_code
_entity_poly.pdbx_strand_id
1 'polypeptide(L)'
;MRRTINFLLLLLFIIPLLSSCMDEPITAKKITKDYYLVWVYDKSDQKVLKTTNEGKSGIVQIPETVFAVGFNENYIIAKRHPNLEEKISQNLFDSINEHGDYLIKNPSDTVYLSKDDKIYQENGKWYHTSNGWNPPDSLKPYKKITFYHIIDIKSKNGSSHVFLNESDYLKKRKELGIPKELNFTIIDKELQ
;
A
#
# COMPACT_ATOMS: atom_id res chain seq x y z
N MET A 1 -15.90 -55.63 -11.27
CA MET A 1 -16.10 -54.75 -10.08
C MET A 1 -14.81 -54.16 -9.51
N ARG A 2 -13.69 -54.89 -9.34
CA ARG A 2 -12.43 -54.31 -8.80
C ARG A 2 -11.79 -53.19 -9.64
N ARG A 3 -11.89 -53.25 -10.98
CA ARG A 3 -11.32 -52.23 -11.89
C ARG A 3 -12.06 -50.88 -11.88
N THR A 4 -13.38 -50.88 -11.64
CA THR A 4 -14.18 -49.65 -11.57
C THR A 4 -14.05 -48.94 -10.23
N ILE A 5 -13.85 -49.69 -9.14
CA ILE A 5 -13.58 -49.15 -7.79
C ILE A 5 -12.23 -48.42 -7.75
N ASN A 6 -11.19 -48.98 -8.40
CA ASN A 6 -9.88 -48.33 -8.48
C ASN A 6 -9.93 -47.03 -9.31
N PHE A 7 -10.76 -46.96 -10.35
CA PHE A 7 -10.92 -45.75 -11.15
C PHE A 7 -11.68 -44.64 -10.39
N LEU A 8 -12.70 -45.03 -9.60
CA LEU A 8 -13.44 -44.10 -8.73
C LEU A 8 -12.57 -43.53 -7.60
N LEU A 9 -11.70 -44.36 -7.01
CA LEU A 9 -10.73 -43.94 -5.98
C LEU A 9 -9.64 -43.01 -6.53
N LEU A 10 -9.21 -43.21 -7.78
CA LEU A 10 -8.24 -42.34 -8.45
C LEU A 10 -8.85 -40.96 -8.75
N LEU A 11 -10.13 -40.91 -9.14
CA LEU A 11 -10.88 -39.68 -9.35
C LEU A 11 -11.08 -38.89 -8.05
N LEU A 12 -11.28 -39.58 -6.91
CA LEU A 12 -11.41 -38.96 -5.59
C LEU A 12 -10.12 -38.27 -5.10
N PHE A 13 -8.95 -38.72 -5.57
CA PHE A 13 -7.64 -38.15 -5.23
C PHE A 13 -7.23 -36.96 -6.12
N ILE A 14 -7.85 -36.80 -7.29
CA ILE A 14 -7.53 -35.71 -8.23
C ILE A 14 -8.34 -34.43 -7.91
N ILE A 15 -9.53 -34.56 -7.35
CA ILE A 15 -10.41 -33.43 -6.99
C ILE A 15 -9.76 -32.43 -6.00
N PRO A 16 -9.02 -32.84 -4.94
CA PRO A 16 -8.38 -31.86 -4.05
C PRO A 16 -7.17 -31.14 -4.68
N LEU A 17 -6.56 -31.66 -5.74
CA LEU A 17 -5.41 -31.02 -6.42
C LEU A 17 -5.80 -29.80 -7.28
N LEU A 18 -7.09 -29.59 -7.53
CA LEU A 18 -7.60 -28.48 -8.35
C LEU A 18 -8.01 -27.25 -7.53
N SER A 19 -7.80 -27.25 -6.21
CA SER A 19 -8.29 -26.21 -5.29
C SER A 19 -7.24 -25.19 -4.83
N SER A 20 -6.04 -25.15 -5.43
CA SER A 20 -4.96 -24.23 -5.02
C SER A 20 -5.06 -22.79 -5.54
N CYS A 21 -6.22 -22.34 -6.00
CA CYS A 21 -6.44 -20.94 -6.39
C CYS A 21 -7.71 -20.43 -5.73
N MET A 22 -7.70 -20.33 -4.39
CA MET A 22 -8.66 -19.49 -3.70
C MET A 22 -8.12 -18.06 -3.78
N ASP A 23 -8.62 -17.29 -4.75
CA ASP A 23 -8.46 -15.83 -4.74
C ASP A 23 -8.94 -15.31 -3.38
N GLU A 24 -8.04 -14.70 -2.62
CA GLU A 24 -8.42 -14.12 -1.35
C GLU A 24 -9.45 -13.00 -1.56
N PRO A 25 -10.43 -12.86 -0.65
CA PRO A 25 -11.47 -11.85 -0.79
C PRO A 25 -10.87 -10.46 -0.58
N ILE A 26 -10.56 -9.76 -1.68
CA ILE A 26 -10.26 -8.34 -1.67
C ILE A 26 -11.52 -7.60 -1.22
N THR A 27 -11.42 -6.77 -0.17
CA THR A 27 -12.51 -5.88 0.17
C THR A 27 -12.44 -4.65 -0.72
N ALA A 28 -13.50 -4.39 -1.49
CA ALA A 28 -13.60 -3.27 -2.41
C ALA A 28 -14.88 -2.47 -2.18
N LYS A 29 -14.73 -1.17 -1.90
CA LYS A 29 -15.83 -0.21 -1.80
C LYS A 29 -15.73 0.80 -2.92
N LYS A 30 -16.77 0.87 -3.76
CA LYS A 30 -16.82 1.86 -4.84
C LYS A 30 -16.82 3.28 -4.27
N ILE A 31 -15.93 4.13 -4.79
CA ILE A 31 -15.87 5.56 -4.49
C ILE A 31 -16.75 6.27 -5.53
N THR A 32 -16.29 6.34 -6.78
CA THR A 32 -17.03 6.91 -7.92
C THR A 32 -16.42 6.40 -9.23
N LYS A 33 -17.20 6.34 -10.31
CA LYS A 33 -16.76 5.86 -11.63
C LYS A 33 -15.97 4.54 -11.51
N ASP A 34 -14.73 4.51 -11.99
CA ASP A 34 -13.81 3.38 -11.96
C ASP A 34 -12.88 3.40 -10.73
N TYR A 35 -13.18 4.19 -9.70
CA TYR A 35 -12.34 4.32 -8.50
C TYR A 35 -12.94 3.58 -7.32
N TYR A 36 -12.10 2.80 -6.65
CA TYR A 36 -12.46 1.95 -5.53
C TYR A 36 -11.48 2.18 -4.38
N LEU A 37 -12.01 2.17 -3.16
CA LEU A 37 -11.23 1.99 -1.95
C LEU A 37 -11.08 0.49 -1.74
N VAL A 38 -9.84 0.00 -1.67
CA VAL A 38 -9.56 -1.43 -1.56
C VAL A 38 -8.57 -1.73 -0.44
N TRP A 39 -8.73 -2.88 0.21
CA TRP A 39 -7.77 -3.46 1.16
C TRP A 39 -7.94 -4.98 1.21
N VAL A 40 -6.92 -5.68 1.73
CA VAL A 40 -6.91 -7.15 1.79
C VAL A 40 -7.09 -7.59 3.24
N TYR A 41 -6.09 -7.36 4.09
CA TYR A 41 -6.10 -7.84 5.47
C TYR A 41 -6.39 -6.74 6.47
N ASP A 42 -5.54 -5.71 6.48
CA ASP A 42 -5.59 -4.65 7.48
C ASP A 42 -6.13 -3.36 6.86
N LYS A 43 -6.80 -2.54 7.66
CA LYS A 43 -7.29 -1.24 7.18
C LYS A 43 -6.15 -0.27 6.88
N SER A 44 -4.97 -0.46 7.47
CA SER A 44 -3.75 0.25 7.08
C SER A 44 -3.34 -0.04 5.63
N ASP A 45 -3.80 -1.13 5.01
CA ASP A 45 -3.59 -1.43 3.59
C ASP A 45 -4.55 -0.66 2.66
N GLN A 46 -5.50 0.10 3.22
CA GLN A 46 -6.49 0.85 2.44
C GLN A 46 -5.84 1.80 1.45
N LYS A 47 -6.15 1.60 0.17
CA LYS A 47 -5.65 2.39 -0.96
C LYS A 47 -6.76 2.75 -1.93
N VAL A 48 -6.54 3.80 -2.74
CA VAL A 48 -7.44 4.15 -3.83
C VAL A 48 -6.91 3.56 -5.13
N LEU A 49 -7.72 2.71 -5.75
CA LEU A 49 -7.42 1.98 -6.98
C LEU A 49 -8.33 2.47 -8.11
N LYS A 50 -7.77 2.69 -9.30
CA LYS A 50 -8.55 2.87 -10.54
C LYS A 50 -8.61 1.55 -11.29
N THR A 51 -9.81 1.08 -11.60
CA THR A 51 -10.07 -0.25 -12.15
C THR A 51 -11.42 -0.38 -12.83
N THR A 52 -11.46 -1.18 -13.89
CA THR A 52 -12.69 -1.62 -14.56
C THR A 52 -13.18 -3.00 -14.07
N ASN A 53 -12.50 -3.59 -13.09
CA ASN A 53 -12.73 -4.94 -12.56
C ASN A 53 -13.08 -4.90 -11.05
N GLU A 54 -13.97 -3.99 -10.67
CA GLU A 54 -14.60 -3.94 -9.33
C GLU A 54 -13.64 -4.03 -8.12
N GLY A 55 -12.45 -3.42 -8.23
CA GLY A 55 -11.46 -3.42 -7.15
C GLY A 55 -10.46 -4.58 -7.16
N LYS A 56 -10.62 -5.59 -8.03
CA LYS A 56 -9.78 -6.80 -8.04
C LYS A 56 -8.38 -6.58 -8.62
N SER A 57 -8.26 -5.74 -9.63
CA SER A 57 -6.97 -5.39 -10.25
C SER A 57 -7.02 -4.01 -10.85
N GLY A 58 -5.93 -3.24 -10.84
CA GLY A 58 -5.95 -1.88 -11.38
C GLY A 58 -4.69 -1.09 -11.09
N ILE A 59 -4.76 0.22 -11.31
CA ILE A 59 -3.64 1.15 -11.09
C ILE A 59 -3.87 1.86 -9.77
N VAL A 60 -2.91 1.76 -8.85
CA VAL A 60 -2.94 2.50 -7.58
C VAL A 60 -2.85 4.00 -7.87
N GLN A 61 -3.84 4.75 -7.41
CA GLN A 61 -3.92 6.20 -7.56
C GLN A 61 -3.49 6.91 -6.29
N ILE A 62 -3.83 6.33 -5.14
CA ILE A 62 -3.37 6.77 -3.82
C ILE A 62 -2.90 5.51 -3.10
N PRO A 63 -1.62 5.43 -2.67
CA PRO A 63 -1.09 4.26 -1.99
C PRO A 63 -1.74 4.09 -0.61
N GLU A 64 -1.38 3.00 0.06
CA GLU A 64 -1.95 2.54 1.33
C GLU A 64 -2.00 3.57 2.47
N THR A 65 -2.65 3.21 3.56
CA THR A 65 -2.98 4.01 4.76
C THR A 65 -3.96 5.16 4.53
N VAL A 66 -4.84 5.02 3.53
CA VAL A 66 -5.93 5.97 3.28
C VAL A 66 -7.00 5.86 4.36
N PHE A 67 -7.21 6.92 5.13
CA PHE A 67 -8.14 6.95 6.26
C PHE A 67 -9.31 7.92 6.09
N ALA A 68 -9.26 8.80 5.09
CA ALA A 68 -10.35 9.71 4.78
C ALA A 68 -10.49 9.91 3.27
N VAL A 69 -11.71 9.89 2.75
CA VAL A 69 -12.01 10.10 1.32
C VAL A 69 -13.25 10.98 1.17
N GLY A 70 -13.22 11.92 0.23
CA GLY A 70 -14.38 12.66 -0.25
C GLY A 70 -14.40 12.65 -1.78
N PHE A 71 -15.57 12.61 -2.40
CA PHE A 71 -15.66 12.57 -3.86
C PHE A 71 -16.94 13.20 -4.39
N ASN A 72 -16.90 13.62 -5.65
CA ASN A 72 -18.06 13.94 -6.47
C ASN A 72 -17.78 13.44 -7.90
N GLU A 73 -18.59 13.86 -8.88
CA GLU A 73 -18.41 13.44 -10.27
C GLU A 73 -17.10 13.92 -10.91
N ASN A 74 -16.44 14.91 -10.34
CA ASN A 74 -15.31 15.62 -10.94
C ASN A 74 -13.99 15.42 -10.20
N TYR A 75 -14.03 15.15 -8.91
CA TYR A 75 -12.84 15.06 -8.07
C TYR A 75 -12.95 13.97 -7.01
N ILE A 76 -11.78 13.44 -6.62
CA ILE A 76 -11.58 12.67 -5.40
C ILE A 76 -10.57 13.43 -4.55
N ILE A 77 -10.86 13.59 -3.26
CA ILE A 77 -9.93 14.08 -2.25
C ILE A 77 -9.68 12.96 -1.24
N ALA A 78 -8.45 12.81 -0.77
CA ALA A 78 -8.17 11.84 0.28
C ALA A 78 -7.10 12.32 1.26
N LYS A 79 -7.09 11.71 2.45
CA LYS A 79 -5.99 11.80 3.41
C LYS A 79 -5.37 10.43 3.61
N ARG A 80 -4.05 10.38 3.69
CA ARG A 80 -3.29 9.18 4.06
C ARG A 80 -2.10 9.53 4.92
N HIS A 81 -1.53 8.53 5.57
CA HIS A 81 -0.22 8.62 6.19
C HIS A 81 0.87 8.10 5.22
N PRO A 82 2.17 8.35 5.50
CA PRO A 82 3.24 7.60 4.88
C PRO A 82 3.29 6.16 5.42
N ASN A 83 3.70 5.23 4.55
CA ASN A 83 4.31 3.98 4.97
C ASN A 83 5.82 4.21 5.07
N LEU A 84 6.34 4.44 6.29
CA LEU A 84 7.78 4.56 6.49
C LEU A 84 8.45 3.19 6.57
N GLU A 85 7.69 2.14 6.94
CA GLU A 85 8.19 0.77 7.02
C GLU A 85 8.72 0.30 5.66
N GLU A 86 7.91 0.44 4.60
CA GLU A 86 8.31 0.06 3.24
C GLU A 86 9.54 0.85 2.78
N LYS A 87 9.54 2.18 3.02
CA LYS A 87 10.66 3.05 2.63
C LYS A 87 11.96 2.66 3.34
N ILE A 88 11.90 2.42 4.65
CA ILE A 88 13.06 2.03 5.45
C ILE A 88 13.54 0.65 5.03
N SER A 89 12.61 -0.30 4.84
CA SER A 89 12.92 -1.63 4.34
C SER A 89 13.66 -1.57 2.99
N GLN A 90 13.17 -0.78 2.03
CA GLN A 90 13.85 -0.57 0.75
C GLN A 90 15.25 0.01 0.92
N ASN A 91 15.40 1.02 1.79
CA ASN A 91 16.70 1.62 2.06
C ASN A 91 17.70 0.63 2.68
N LEU A 92 17.22 -0.28 3.53
CA LEU A 92 18.02 -1.25 4.26
C LEU A 92 18.26 -2.55 3.49
N PHE A 93 17.39 -2.96 2.56
CA PHE A 93 17.42 -4.32 1.99
C PHE A 93 17.48 -4.40 0.45
N ASP A 94 17.41 -3.30 -0.30
CA ASP A 94 17.34 -3.35 -1.78
C ASP A 94 18.68 -3.61 -2.49
N SER A 95 19.81 -3.46 -1.79
CA SER A 95 21.14 -3.50 -2.42
C SER A 95 22.08 -4.39 -1.64
N ILE A 96 22.49 -5.50 -2.25
CA ILE A 96 23.37 -6.51 -1.64
C ILE A 96 24.79 -6.46 -2.24
N ASN A 97 25.79 -6.86 -1.47
CA ASN A 97 27.13 -7.18 -1.98
C ASN A 97 27.25 -8.67 -2.38
N GLU A 98 28.45 -9.07 -2.79
CA GLU A 98 28.76 -10.45 -3.18
C GLU A 98 28.67 -11.48 -2.03
N HIS A 99 28.72 -11.00 -0.78
CA HIS A 99 28.58 -11.83 0.42
C HIS A 99 27.12 -11.96 0.90
N GLY A 100 26.18 -11.23 0.27
CA GLY A 100 24.78 -11.21 0.65
C GLY A 100 24.42 -10.17 1.71
N ASP A 101 25.35 -9.27 2.04
CA ASP A 101 25.15 -8.20 3.03
C ASP A 101 24.61 -6.93 2.38
N TYR A 102 23.81 -6.19 3.13
CA TYR A 102 23.03 -5.10 2.59
C TYR A 102 23.73 -3.75 2.74
N LEU A 103 23.77 -2.96 1.66
CA LEU A 103 24.32 -1.62 1.64
C LEU A 103 23.43 -0.66 2.43
N ILE A 104 24.03 0.04 3.40
CA ILE A 104 23.37 1.13 4.13
C ILE A 104 23.38 2.39 3.25
N LYS A 105 22.25 2.67 2.58
CA LYS A 105 22.07 3.88 1.77
C LYS A 105 21.82 5.14 2.61
N ASN A 106 21.22 4.98 3.78
CA ASN A 106 20.89 6.06 4.71
C ASN A 106 21.24 5.65 6.15
N PRO A 107 22.32 6.22 6.73
CA PRO A 107 22.76 5.88 8.08
C PRO A 107 21.70 6.06 9.17
N SER A 108 20.75 6.98 8.99
CA SER A 108 19.70 7.23 9.99
C SER A 108 18.74 6.06 10.15
N ASP A 109 18.62 5.20 9.14
CA ASP A 109 17.71 4.05 9.16
C ASP A 109 18.28 2.88 9.98
N THR A 110 19.56 2.95 10.37
CA THR A 110 20.21 1.92 11.21
C THR A 110 19.61 1.79 12.60
N VAL A 111 18.87 2.79 13.07
CA VAL A 111 18.14 2.74 14.36
C VAL A 111 17.05 1.65 14.38
N TYR A 112 16.65 1.14 13.21
CA TYR A 112 15.66 0.08 13.06
C TYR A 112 16.28 -1.30 12.82
N LEU A 113 17.60 -1.40 12.79
CA LEU A 113 18.29 -2.69 12.69
C LEU A 113 18.16 -3.48 14.00
N SER A 114 18.22 -4.80 13.88
CA SER A 114 18.26 -5.65 15.06
C SER A 114 19.56 -5.40 15.82
N LYS A 115 19.51 -5.56 17.14
CA LYS A 115 20.72 -5.54 17.99
C LYS A 115 21.75 -6.61 17.60
N ASP A 116 21.30 -7.67 16.93
CA ASP A 116 22.13 -8.79 16.50
C ASP A 116 22.72 -8.57 15.09
N ASP A 117 22.28 -7.51 14.38
CA ASP A 117 22.82 -7.13 13.09
C ASP A 117 24.21 -6.54 13.27
N LYS A 118 25.13 -6.89 12.36
CA LYS A 118 26.50 -6.37 12.35
C LYS A 118 26.59 -5.31 11.28
N ILE A 119 27.10 -4.14 11.67
CA ILE A 119 27.43 -3.08 10.73
C ILE A 119 28.95 -3.07 10.53
N TYR A 120 29.39 -3.03 9.28
CA TYR A 120 30.81 -2.95 8.95
C TYR A 120 31.04 -2.10 7.71
N GLN A 121 32.31 -1.75 7.47
CA GLN A 121 32.71 -0.97 6.31
C GLN A 121 33.61 -1.80 5.40
N GLU A 122 33.36 -1.73 4.10
CA GLU A 122 34.13 -2.40 3.05
C GLU A 122 34.24 -1.47 1.84
N ASN A 123 35.46 -1.24 1.35
CA ASN A 123 35.72 -0.38 0.18
C ASN A 123 35.06 1.01 0.26
N GLY A 124 35.03 1.60 1.46
CA GLY A 124 34.44 2.92 1.70
C GLY A 124 32.91 2.95 1.82
N LYS A 125 32.23 1.80 1.68
CA LYS A 125 30.78 1.67 1.81
C LYS A 125 30.41 0.95 3.11
N TRP A 126 29.25 1.28 3.65
CA TRP A 126 28.73 0.69 4.88
C TRP A 126 27.73 -0.41 4.57
N TYR A 127 27.87 -1.55 5.24
CA TYR A 127 27.02 -2.72 5.05
C TYR A 127 26.47 -3.19 6.38
N HIS A 128 25.36 -3.92 6.33
CA HIS A 128 24.86 -4.68 7.47
C HIS A 128 24.45 -6.11 7.11
N THR A 129 24.67 -7.02 8.05
CA THR A 129 24.12 -8.38 8.03
C THR A 129 22.74 -8.35 8.66
N SER A 130 21.72 -8.92 8.03
CA SER A 130 20.36 -8.96 8.60
C SER A 130 20.05 -10.31 9.25
N ASN A 131 19.52 -10.29 10.47
CA ASN A 131 18.89 -11.45 11.12
C ASN A 131 17.35 -11.43 11.05
N GLY A 132 16.78 -10.57 10.20
CA GLY A 132 15.34 -10.44 10.01
C GLY A 132 14.87 -9.00 10.03
N TRP A 133 13.60 -8.80 9.67
CA TRP A 133 12.94 -7.49 9.67
C TRP A 133 11.74 -7.54 10.60
N ASN A 134 11.80 -6.78 11.69
CA ASN A 134 10.70 -6.64 12.65
C ASN A 134 10.55 -5.17 13.05
N PRO A 135 10.01 -4.34 12.15
CA PRO A 135 9.85 -2.91 12.38
C PRO A 135 8.84 -2.61 13.49
N PRO A 136 8.93 -1.45 14.16
CA PRO A 136 7.85 -0.99 15.03
C PRO A 136 6.57 -0.72 14.24
N ASP A 137 5.42 -1.20 14.73
CA ASP A 137 4.08 -0.97 14.14
C ASP A 137 3.78 0.51 13.82
N SER A 138 4.40 1.44 14.56
CA SER A 138 4.25 2.89 14.35
C SER A 138 4.77 3.40 12.99
N LEU A 139 5.49 2.58 12.21
CA LEU A 139 5.99 2.95 10.89
C LEU A 139 4.94 2.79 9.77
N LYS A 140 3.87 2.02 10.00
CA LYS A 140 2.76 1.84 9.06
C LYS A 140 1.41 1.74 9.82
N PRO A 141 0.58 2.80 9.80
CA PRO A 141 0.85 4.14 9.28
C PRO A 141 1.79 4.96 10.18
N TYR A 142 2.62 5.82 9.58
CA TYR A 142 3.32 6.86 10.32
C TYR A 142 2.42 8.08 10.59
N LYS A 143 1.66 8.04 11.69
CA LYS A 143 0.57 9.00 11.97
C LYS A 143 1.00 10.46 12.20
N LYS A 144 2.30 10.73 12.39
CA LYS A 144 2.82 12.09 12.60
C LYS A 144 2.78 12.98 11.34
N ILE A 145 2.60 12.38 10.16
CA ILE A 145 2.53 13.11 8.89
C ILE A 145 1.25 12.72 8.18
N THR A 146 0.49 13.70 7.69
CA THR A 146 -0.68 13.46 6.84
C THR A 146 -0.46 14.05 5.46
N PHE A 147 -0.57 13.21 4.44
CA PHE A 147 -0.64 13.66 3.06
C PHE A 147 -2.07 13.94 2.65
N TYR A 148 -2.27 15.02 1.91
CA TYR A 148 -3.53 15.40 1.29
C TYR A 148 -3.45 15.14 -0.20
N HIS A 149 -4.50 14.54 -0.75
CA HIS A 149 -4.57 14.16 -2.16
C HIS A 149 -5.73 14.84 -2.85
N ILE A 150 -5.51 15.23 -4.10
CA ILE A 150 -6.56 15.65 -5.04
C ILE A 150 -6.34 14.88 -6.35
N ILE A 151 -7.36 14.16 -6.80
CA ILE A 151 -7.41 13.54 -8.12
C ILE A 151 -8.49 14.25 -8.93
N ASP A 152 -8.12 14.85 -10.05
CA ASP A 152 -9.07 15.32 -11.07
C ASP A 152 -9.54 14.11 -11.88
N ILE A 153 -10.84 13.83 -11.88
CA ILE A 153 -11.44 12.71 -12.60
C ILE A 153 -12.41 13.17 -13.69
N LYS A 154 -12.37 14.45 -14.08
CA LYS A 154 -13.16 14.99 -15.20
C LYS A 154 -12.67 14.44 -16.53
N SER A 155 -11.35 14.31 -16.71
CA SER A 155 -10.74 13.82 -17.94
C SER A 155 -10.16 12.41 -17.76
N LYS A 156 -10.07 11.65 -18.85
CA LYS A 156 -9.41 10.32 -18.85
C LYS A 156 -7.94 10.38 -18.41
N ASN A 157 -7.28 11.51 -18.68
CA ASN A 157 -5.89 11.82 -18.33
C ASN A 157 -5.82 12.77 -17.11
N GLY A 158 -6.74 12.59 -16.18
CA GLY A 158 -6.82 13.37 -14.95
C GLY A 158 -5.49 13.50 -14.23
N SER A 159 -5.30 14.62 -13.53
CA SER A 159 -4.06 14.89 -12.78
C SER A 159 -4.24 14.52 -11.31
N SER A 160 -3.16 14.06 -10.69
CA SER A 160 -3.09 13.78 -9.24
C SER A 160 -2.12 14.75 -8.58
N HIS A 161 -2.49 15.27 -7.42
CA HIS A 161 -1.71 16.22 -6.64
C HIS A 161 -1.61 15.76 -5.19
N VAL A 162 -0.41 15.84 -4.62
CA VAL A 162 -0.12 15.41 -3.23
C VAL A 162 0.50 16.57 -2.47
N PHE A 163 0.04 16.80 -1.24
CA PHE A 163 0.50 17.89 -0.39
C PHE A 163 0.90 17.38 1.00
N LEU A 164 1.96 17.94 1.55
CA LEU A 164 2.48 17.66 2.90
C LEU A 164 1.77 18.46 3.99
N ASN A 165 1.04 19.50 3.61
CA ASN A 165 0.34 20.37 4.56
C ASN A 165 -1.02 20.80 4.00
N GLU A 166 -1.92 21.16 4.91
CA GLU A 166 -3.29 21.53 4.59
C GLU A 166 -3.38 22.85 3.84
N SER A 167 -2.47 23.81 4.11
CA SER A 167 -2.49 25.13 3.49
C SER A 167 -2.29 25.05 1.97
N ASP A 168 -1.28 24.30 1.52
CA ASP A 168 -1.01 24.09 0.10
C ASP A 168 -2.13 23.31 -0.58
N TYR A 169 -2.67 22.30 0.11
CA TYR A 169 -3.85 21.58 -0.34
C TYR A 169 -5.05 22.51 -0.55
N LEU A 170 -5.37 23.38 0.43
CA LEU A 170 -6.49 24.32 0.34
C LEU A 170 -6.28 25.36 -0.77
N LYS A 171 -5.05 25.83 -0.95
CA LYS A 171 -4.67 26.71 -2.06
C LYS A 171 -4.95 26.02 -3.39
N LYS A 172 -4.44 24.79 -3.60
CA LYS A 172 -4.67 24.07 -4.86
C LYS A 172 -6.13 23.72 -5.08
N ARG A 173 -6.84 23.34 -4.02
CA ARG A 173 -8.28 23.07 -4.03
C ARG A 173 -9.06 24.27 -4.56
N LYS A 174 -8.72 25.48 -4.10
CA LYS A 174 -9.32 26.73 -4.57
C LYS A 174 -8.98 27.02 -6.03
N GLU A 175 -7.71 26.85 -6.44
CA GLU A 175 -7.27 27.02 -7.83
C GLU A 175 -8.04 26.10 -8.80
N LEU A 176 -8.33 24.87 -8.39
CA LEU A 176 -9.07 23.89 -9.18
C LEU A 176 -10.59 24.09 -9.13
N GLY A 177 -11.10 25.09 -8.40
CA GLY A 177 -12.54 25.33 -8.26
C GLY A 177 -13.28 24.20 -7.57
N ILE A 178 -12.61 23.44 -6.70
CA ILE A 178 -13.25 22.32 -5.98
C ILE A 178 -14.19 22.90 -4.91
N PRO A 179 -15.49 22.55 -4.91
CA PRO A 179 -16.45 23.14 -4.00
C PRO A 179 -16.11 22.89 -2.53
N LYS A 180 -16.42 23.84 -1.63
CA LYS A 180 -16.05 23.75 -0.20
C LYS A 180 -16.82 22.67 0.55
N GLU A 181 -18.03 22.36 0.09
CA GLU A 181 -18.91 21.32 0.61
C GLU A 181 -18.41 19.89 0.32
N LEU A 182 -17.45 19.73 -0.60
CA LEU A 182 -16.80 18.44 -0.83
C LEU A 182 -15.89 18.10 0.37
N ASN A 183 -16.44 17.44 1.37
CA ASN A 183 -15.77 17.15 2.62
C ASN A 183 -15.15 15.75 2.64
N PHE A 184 -14.15 15.58 3.48
CA PHE A 184 -13.61 14.26 3.78
C PHE A 184 -14.61 13.47 4.64
N THR A 185 -14.86 12.23 4.26
CA THR A 185 -15.51 11.24 5.12
C THR A 185 -14.43 10.37 5.75
N ILE A 186 -14.38 10.33 7.07
CA ILE A 186 -13.48 9.41 7.80
C ILE A 186 -14.00 7.99 7.59
N ILE A 187 -13.17 7.16 6.98
CA ILE A 187 -13.48 5.75 6.67
C ILE A 187 -12.78 4.81 7.64
N ASP A 188 -11.71 5.28 8.30
CA ASP A 188 -11.10 4.60 9.43
C ASP A 188 -10.75 5.59 10.54
N LYS A 189 -11.33 5.38 11.72
CA LYS A 189 -11.10 6.24 12.90
C LYS A 189 -9.82 5.90 13.63
N GLU A 190 -9.32 4.67 13.50
CA GLU A 190 -8.08 4.25 14.17
C GLU A 190 -6.88 4.92 13.52
N LEU A 191 -6.98 5.24 12.23
CA LEU A 191 -5.96 5.94 11.45
C LEU A 191 -6.15 7.46 11.42
N GLN A 192 -7.15 8.03 12.13
CA GLN A 192 -7.34 9.48 12.24
C GLN A 192 -6.34 10.08 13.24
#